data_AF-A0A6L2MYR8-F1
#
_entry.id   AF-A0A6L2MYR8-F1
#
_cell.length_a   1.000
_cell.length_b   1.000
_cell.length_c   1.000
_cell.angle_alpha   90.00
_cell.angle_beta   90.00
_cell.angle_gamma   90.00
#
_symmetry.space_group_name_H-M   'P 1'
#
loop_
_entity.id
_entity.type
_entity.pdbx_description
1 polymer ?
#
loop_
_entity_poly.entity_id
_entity_poly.type
_entity_poly.pdbx_seq_one_letter_code
_entity_poly.pdbx_strand_id
1 'polypeptide(L)'
;MLQCRSGRRTGKGAVRIAVDMVNEKLNYTRTTIMRVESQRLDQLLHPHFEDASAYKNQVVATGLPASPGAAVGQVVFSAEDAETWHAQGKSAIFVRTKTSPEDVGGMHATARILTARGGMTSHAAMVARGWGKCCVSGCPDIRVNDDMKILLIGDLVIREGEWISLNGSTGEVILERRLKVMANADTPNDALTTRNNGAQGISLCRTEHMVVRKQREGDHA
;
A
#
# COMPACT_ATOMS: atom_id res chain seq x y z
N MET A 1 -5.40 -37.12 19.38
CA MET A 1 -5.33 -35.76 18.81
C MET A 1 -5.44 -34.77 19.96
N LEU A 2 -4.42 -33.93 20.23
CA LEU A 2 -4.32 -33.14 21.49
C LEU A 2 -4.97 -31.74 21.40
N GLN A 3 -5.03 -31.14 20.21
CA GLN A 3 -5.75 -29.88 19.97
C GLN A 3 -6.08 -29.74 18.48
N CYS A 4 -7.28 -29.26 18.16
CA CYS A 4 -7.69 -28.89 16.80
C CYS A 4 -8.34 -27.51 16.83
N ARG A 5 -7.91 -26.61 15.93
CA ARG A 5 -8.51 -25.28 15.74
C ARG A 5 -8.39 -24.85 14.28
N SER A 6 -9.21 -23.89 13.87
CA SER A 6 -9.05 -23.22 12.58
C SER A 6 -7.68 -22.52 12.51
N GLY A 7 -6.85 -22.91 11.55
CA GLY A 7 -5.54 -22.29 11.34
C GLY A 7 -5.66 -20.83 10.88
N ARG A 8 -4.85 -19.94 11.47
CA ARG A 8 -4.68 -18.57 10.96
C ARG A 8 -4.00 -18.61 9.60
N ARG A 9 -4.47 -17.80 8.65
CA ARG A 9 -4.01 -17.78 7.26
C ARG A 9 -3.84 -16.34 6.78
N THR A 10 -3.01 -16.14 5.76
CA THR A 10 -2.93 -14.88 5.02
C THR A 10 -4.14 -14.75 4.10
N GLY A 11 -4.46 -13.54 3.61
CA GLY A 11 -5.56 -13.37 2.65
C GLY A 11 -5.41 -14.22 1.40
N LYS A 12 -4.18 -14.33 0.86
CA LYS A 12 -3.85 -15.21 -0.27
C LYS A 12 -4.14 -16.68 0.04
N GLY A 13 -3.73 -17.15 1.22
CA GLY A 13 -3.97 -18.52 1.66
C GLY A 13 -5.45 -18.81 1.92
N ALA A 14 -6.19 -17.85 2.48
CA ALA A 14 -7.62 -17.98 2.73
C ALA A 14 -8.42 -18.11 1.43
N VAL A 15 -8.15 -17.26 0.44
CA VAL A 15 -8.81 -17.31 -0.87
C VAL A 15 -8.47 -18.60 -1.62
N ARG A 16 -7.19 -19.02 -1.63
CA ARG A 16 -6.80 -20.26 -2.31
C ARG A 16 -7.47 -21.49 -1.70
N ILE A 17 -7.42 -21.61 -0.38
CA ILE A 17 -8.06 -22.74 0.34
C ILE A 17 -9.58 -22.73 0.14
N ALA A 18 -10.20 -21.55 0.08
CA ALA A 18 -11.61 -21.41 -0.23
C ALA A 18 -11.93 -21.93 -1.64
N VAL A 19 -11.18 -21.52 -2.66
CA VAL A 19 -11.35 -21.99 -4.05
C VAL A 19 -11.10 -23.50 -4.16
N ASP A 20 -10.02 -24.00 -3.56
CA ASP A 20 -9.66 -25.42 -3.58
C ASP A 20 -10.76 -26.28 -2.93
N MET A 21 -11.35 -25.82 -1.81
CA MET A 21 -12.49 -26.51 -1.17
C MET A 21 -13.74 -26.61 -2.05
N VAL A 22 -14.00 -25.61 -2.92
CA VAL A 22 -15.13 -25.65 -3.85
C VAL A 22 -14.81 -26.59 -5.02
N ASN A 23 -13.58 -26.53 -5.54
CA ASN A 23 -13.11 -27.42 -6.61
C ASN A 23 -13.13 -28.90 -6.19
N GLU A 24 -12.74 -29.19 -4.95
CA GLU A 24 -12.77 -30.53 -4.36
C GLU A 24 -14.18 -30.96 -3.89
N LYS A 25 -15.20 -30.13 -4.13
CA LYS A 25 -16.61 -30.38 -3.73
C LYS A 25 -16.79 -30.62 -2.22
N LEU A 26 -15.89 -30.10 -1.40
CA LEU A 26 -15.94 -30.22 0.06
C LEU A 26 -16.95 -29.25 0.70
N ASN A 27 -17.28 -28.15 0.01
CA ASN A 27 -18.26 -27.16 0.48
C ASN A 27 -18.99 -26.45 -0.67
N TYR A 28 -20.18 -25.91 -0.37
CA TYR A 28 -20.93 -25.04 -1.27
C TYR A 28 -20.31 -23.64 -1.36
N THR A 29 -20.45 -23.00 -2.53
CA THR A 29 -19.90 -21.66 -2.83
C THR A 29 -20.31 -20.61 -1.80
N ARG A 30 -21.57 -20.63 -1.35
CA ARG A 30 -22.12 -19.66 -0.39
C ARG A 30 -21.44 -19.75 0.99
N THR A 31 -21.19 -20.96 1.48
CA THR A 31 -20.51 -21.20 2.76
C THR A 31 -19.03 -20.81 2.68
N THR A 32 -18.43 -21.00 1.51
CA THR A 32 -17.02 -20.69 1.27
C THR A 32 -16.75 -19.19 1.24
N ILE A 33 -17.65 -18.40 0.64
CA ILE A 33 -17.54 -16.93 0.62
C ILE A 33 -17.53 -16.38 2.05
N MET A 34 -18.36 -16.93 2.94
CA MET A 34 -18.42 -16.52 4.36
C MET A 34 -17.16 -16.88 5.15
N ARG A 35 -16.27 -17.74 4.63
CA ARG A 35 -15.01 -18.12 5.28
C ARG A 35 -13.85 -17.18 4.94
N VAL A 36 -14.00 -16.33 3.93
CA VAL A 36 -13.00 -15.31 3.59
C VAL A 36 -13.39 -14.01 4.30
N GLU A 37 -12.65 -13.66 5.34
CA GLU A 37 -12.82 -12.37 6.04
C GLU A 37 -12.57 -11.20 5.07
N SER A 38 -13.44 -10.18 5.11
CA SER A 38 -13.33 -8.99 4.24
C SER A 38 -11.99 -8.26 4.41
N GLN A 39 -11.50 -8.15 5.65
CA GLN A 39 -10.21 -7.54 5.99
C GLN A 39 -9.01 -8.26 5.34
N ARG A 40 -9.15 -9.54 5.01
CA ARG A 40 -8.11 -10.34 4.36
C ARG A 40 -8.10 -10.15 2.84
N LEU A 41 -9.23 -9.78 2.27
CA LEU A 41 -9.33 -9.43 0.85
C LEU A 41 -8.55 -8.14 0.56
N ASP A 42 -8.60 -7.19 1.49
CA ASP A 42 -7.93 -5.89 1.39
C ASP A 42 -6.40 -6.03 1.22
N GLN A 43 -5.80 -7.02 1.89
CA GLN A 43 -4.37 -7.36 1.73
C GLN A 43 -4.00 -7.80 0.30
N LEU A 44 -4.98 -8.23 -0.50
CA LEU A 44 -4.76 -8.66 -1.88
C LEU A 44 -4.91 -7.51 -2.87
N LEU A 45 -5.58 -6.44 -2.49
CA LEU A 45 -5.87 -5.29 -3.34
C LEU A 45 -4.74 -4.25 -3.30
N HIS A 46 -3.99 -4.21 -2.20
CA HIS A 46 -2.90 -3.26 -2.03
C HIS A 46 -1.53 -3.91 -2.21
N PRO A 47 -0.53 -3.14 -2.69
CA PRO A 47 0.85 -3.59 -2.69
C PRO A 47 1.30 -3.93 -1.28
N HIS A 48 2.14 -4.96 -1.14
CA HIS A 48 2.67 -5.39 0.14
C HIS A 48 4.18 -5.62 0.03
N PHE A 49 4.86 -5.53 1.17
CA PHE A 49 6.25 -5.95 1.26
C PHE A 49 6.34 -7.48 1.20
N GLU A 50 7.32 -7.99 0.46
CA GLU A 50 7.54 -9.43 0.28
C GLU A 50 7.83 -10.13 1.62
N ASP A 51 8.63 -9.50 2.50
CA ASP A 51 8.92 -10.00 3.84
C ASP A 51 8.79 -8.90 4.90
N ALA A 52 7.75 -9.02 5.74
CA ALA A 52 7.48 -8.10 6.83
C ALA A 52 8.44 -8.23 8.02
N SER A 53 9.18 -9.33 8.11
CA SER A 53 10.08 -9.60 9.23
C SER A 53 11.50 -9.06 9.00
N ALA A 54 11.90 -8.91 7.73
CA ALA A 54 13.24 -8.49 7.34
C ALA A 54 13.59 -7.06 7.76
N TYR A 55 12.60 -6.15 7.80
CA TYR A 55 12.84 -4.72 8.03
C TYR A 55 12.57 -4.25 9.47
N LYS A 56 12.22 -5.14 10.40
CA LYS A 56 11.89 -4.75 11.78
C LYS A 56 12.99 -3.95 12.49
N ASN A 57 14.24 -4.20 12.15
CA ASN A 57 15.40 -3.50 12.73
C ASN A 57 15.65 -2.12 12.09
N GLN A 58 14.94 -1.76 11.03
CA GLN A 58 15.14 -0.53 10.25
C GLN A 58 13.94 0.42 10.31
N VAL A 59 12.99 0.13 11.21
CA VAL A 59 11.86 1.01 11.50
C VAL A 59 12.37 2.19 12.31
N VAL A 60 12.20 3.40 11.76
CA VAL A 60 12.68 4.64 12.38
C VAL A 60 11.60 5.32 13.21
N ALA A 61 10.35 5.19 12.78
CA ALA A 61 9.21 5.79 13.43
C ALA A 61 7.94 5.01 13.13
N THR A 62 6.94 5.18 13.99
CA THR A 62 5.63 4.54 13.86
C THR A 62 4.54 5.60 14.00
N GLY A 63 3.67 5.68 13.01
CA GLY A 63 2.48 6.53 13.01
C GLY A 63 1.19 5.70 13.04
N LEU A 64 0.08 6.34 12.72
CA LEU A 64 -1.21 5.68 12.59
C LEU A 64 -1.38 5.08 11.18
N PRO A 65 -1.84 3.82 11.07
CA PRO A 65 -2.12 3.16 9.79
C PRO A 65 -3.39 3.75 9.16
N ALA A 66 -3.26 4.89 8.49
CA ALA A 66 -4.38 5.63 7.93
C ALA A 66 -4.99 4.92 6.71
N SER A 67 -4.14 4.42 5.82
CA SER A 67 -4.57 3.72 4.62
C SER A 67 -3.61 2.58 4.30
N PRO A 68 -4.10 1.35 4.09
CA PRO A 68 -3.28 0.16 3.90
C PRO A 68 -2.43 0.22 2.62
N GLY A 69 -1.33 -0.53 2.62
CA GLY A 69 -0.43 -0.68 1.48
C GLY A 69 1.05 -0.49 1.84
N ALA A 70 1.93 -1.04 1.03
CA ALA A 70 3.37 -0.86 1.08
C ALA A 70 3.81 0.08 -0.04
N ALA A 71 4.69 1.02 0.27
CA ALA A 71 5.05 2.04 -0.69
C ALA A 71 6.50 2.52 -0.48
N VAL A 72 7.26 2.68 -1.57
CA VAL A 72 8.71 2.97 -1.51
C VAL A 72 9.11 4.07 -2.46
N GLY A 73 9.97 4.97 -1.98
CA GLY A 73 10.80 5.83 -2.82
C GLY A 73 11.14 7.19 -2.22
N GLN A 74 11.28 8.22 -3.05
CA GLN A 74 12.01 9.42 -2.64
C GLN A 74 11.14 10.45 -1.92
N VAL A 75 11.66 11.12 -0.89
CA VAL A 75 10.93 12.15 -0.12
C VAL A 75 10.82 13.45 -0.90
N VAL A 76 9.62 14.04 -0.88
CA VAL A 76 9.32 15.41 -1.37
C VAL A 76 8.44 16.15 -0.37
N PHE A 77 8.63 17.46 -0.27
CA PHE A 77 7.91 18.33 0.68
C PHE A 77 6.91 19.28 0.00
N SER A 78 7.04 19.50 -1.31
CA SER A 78 6.14 20.36 -2.10
C SER A 78 5.21 19.55 -3.01
N ALA A 79 3.98 20.03 -3.18
CA ALA A 79 3.00 19.42 -4.08
C ALA A 79 3.41 19.56 -5.55
N GLU A 80 4.01 20.68 -5.93
CA GLU A 80 4.51 20.93 -7.28
C GLU A 80 5.68 19.99 -7.63
N ASP A 81 6.59 19.77 -6.67
CA ASP A 81 7.71 18.85 -6.81
C ASP A 81 7.21 17.40 -6.97
N ALA A 82 6.18 17.02 -6.21
CA ALA A 82 5.52 15.72 -6.32
C ALA A 82 4.93 15.47 -7.72
N GLU A 83 4.23 16.45 -8.29
CA GLU A 83 3.67 16.36 -9.65
C GLU A 83 4.76 16.27 -10.71
N THR A 84 5.81 17.09 -10.57
CA THR A 84 6.96 17.09 -11.49
C THR A 84 7.67 15.74 -11.48
N TRP A 85 7.87 15.14 -10.30
CA TRP A 85 8.53 13.85 -10.18
C TRP A 85 7.66 12.71 -10.71
N HIS A 86 6.35 12.80 -10.52
CA HIS A 86 5.40 11.87 -11.12
C HIS A 86 5.44 11.94 -12.66
N ALA A 87 5.48 13.15 -13.23
CA ALA A 87 5.61 13.35 -14.68
C ALA A 87 6.94 12.78 -15.23
N GLN A 88 8.01 12.80 -14.43
CA GLN A 88 9.29 12.15 -14.74
C GLN A 88 9.28 10.62 -14.55
N GLY A 89 8.18 10.03 -14.07
CA GLY A 89 8.09 8.61 -13.74
C GLY A 89 8.88 8.20 -12.50
N LYS A 90 9.29 9.17 -11.67
CA LYS A 90 9.94 8.90 -10.38
C LYS A 90 8.88 8.63 -9.33
N SER A 91 9.17 7.70 -8.43
CA SER A 91 8.31 7.45 -7.29
C SER A 91 8.66 8.46 -6.19
N ALA A 92 7.68 9.24 -5.72
CA ALA A 92 7.80 10.19 -4.60
C ALA A 92 6.89 9.87 -3.37
N ILE A 93 7.36 10.14 -2.14
CA ILE A 93 6.60 10.20 -0.86
C ILE A 93 6.39 11.66 -0.58
N PHE A 94 5.12 12.03 -0.50
CA PHE A 94 4.74 13.35 -0.06
C PHE A 94 4.74 13.43 1.47
N VAL A 95 5.66 14.20 2.04
CA VAL A 95 5.80 14.40 3.49
C VAL A 95 5.39 15.81 3.86
N ARG A 96 4.44 15.94 4.78
CA ARG A 96 3.98 17.25 5.29
C ARG A 96 3.71 17.20 6.78
N THR A 97 3.75 18.34 7.45
CA THR A 97 3.27 18.40 8.84
C THR A 97 1.77 18.12 8.91
N LYS A 98 0.99 18.72 8.01
CA LYS A 98 -0.44 18.53 7.83
C LYS A 98 -0.78 18.83 6.37
N THR A 99 -1.67 18.06 5.77
CA THR A 99 -2.17 18.33 4.41
C THR A 99 -3.35 19.30 4.43
N SER A 100 -3.40 20.17 3.43
CA SER A 100 -4.51 21.07 3.12
C SER A 100 -5.18 20.69 1.78
N PRO A 101 -6.35 21.28 1.44
CA PRO A 101 -6.98 21.09 0.14
C PRO A 101 -6.12 21.51 -1.06
N GLU A 102 -5.19 22.46 -0.89
CA GLU A 102 -4.21 22.84 -1.93
C GLU A 102 -3.22 21.72 -2.27
N ASP A 103 -2.97 20.79 -1.33
CA ASP A 103 -2.02 19.69 -1.51
C ASP A 103 -2.62 18.50 -2.30
N VAL A 104 -3.90 18.57 -2.69
CA VAL A 104 -4.64 17.46 -3.33
C VAL A 104 -3.97 17.02 -4.65
N GLY A 105 -3.42 17.96 -5.43
CA GLY A 105 -2.68 17.67 -6.66
C GLY A 105 -1.46 16.78 -6.40
N GLY A 106 -0.60 17.20 -5.46
CA GLY A 106 0.57 16.43 -5.03
C GLY A 106 0.23 15.09 -4.38
N MET A 107 -0.84 15.02 -3.59
CA MET A 107 -1.37 13.76 -3.03
C MET A 107 -1.90 12.82 -4.13
N HIS A 108 -2.46 13.36 -5.21
CA HIS A 108 -2.91 12.57 -6.36
C HIS A 108 -1.74 12.12 -7.25
N ALA A 109 -0.68 12.90 -7.35
CA ALA A 109 0.52 12.52 -8.09
C ALA A 109 1.38 11.48 -7.34
N THR A 110 1.45 11.56 -6.02
CA THR A 110 2.22 10.61 -5.21
C THR A 110 1.42 9.35 -4.89
N ALA A 111 2.08 8.20 -4.85
CA ALA A 111 1.43 6.96 -4.43
C ALA A 111 1.32 6.82 -2.89
N ARG A 112 1.89 7.76 -2.15
CA ARG A 112 2.25 7.57 -0.74
C ARG A 112 2.41 8.89 0.00
N ILE A 113 1.76 8.96 1.16
CA ILE A 113 1.63 10.18 1.97
C ILE A 113 2.08 9.89 3.40
N LEU A 114 2.87 10.79 3.96
CA LEU A 114 3.31 10.77 5.36
C LEU A 114 2.98 12.10 6.03
N THR A 115 2.26 12.06 7.15
CA THR A 115 1.99 13.27 7.92
C THR A 115 2.45 13.19 9.36
N ALA A 116 3.09 14.26 9.85
CA ALA A 116 3.52 14.35 11.25
C ALA A 116 2.31 14.51 12.19
N ARG A 117 1.34 15.34 11.80
CA ARG A 117 0.07 15.52 12.51
C ARG A 117 -1.09 14.97 11.71
N GLY A 118 -2.14 14.59 12.41
CA GLY A 118 -3.37 14.04 11.83
C GLY A 118 -3.77 12.75 12.52
N GLY A 119 -5.07 12.55 12.67
CA GLY A 119 -5.61 11.28 13.15
C GLY A 119 -6.06 10.39 12.01
N MET A 120 -6.70 9.28 12.38
CA MET A 120 -7.37 8.38 11.46
C MET A 120 -8.42 9.11 10.60
N THR A 121 -9.04 10.18 11.08
CA THR A 121 -10.06 10.97 10.34
C THR A 121 -9.51 12.26 9.74
N SER A 122 -8.18 12.39 9.62
CA SER A 122 -7.56 13.57 9.02
C SER A 122 -7.84 13.68 7.52
N HIS A 123 -7.62 14.87 6.97
CA HIS A 123 -7.72 15.14 5.52
C HIS A 123 -6.89 14.12 4.71
N ALA A 124 -5.62 13.94 5.07
CA ALA A 124 -4.74 12.95 4.44
C ALA A 124 -5.31 11.54 4.49
N ALA A 125 -5.79 11.10 5.66
CA ALA A 125 -6.31 9.75 5.85
C ALA A 125 -7.59 9.49 5.06
N MET A 126 -8.52 10.46 4.99
CA MET A 126 -9.76 10.30 4.24
C MET A 126 -9.51 10.28 2.73
N VAL A 127 -8.69 11.21 2.23
CA VAL A 127 -8.38 11.32 0.81
C VAL A 127 -7.56 10.10 0.34
N ALA A 128 -6.55 9.70 1.10
CA ALA A 128 -5.72 8.55 0.72
C ALA A 128 -6.52 7.23 0.67
N ARG A 129 -7.46 7.03 1.60
CA ARG A 129 -8.35 5.86 1.55
C ARG A 129 -9.32 5.89 0.39
N GLY A 130 -9.86 7.07 0.05
CA GLY A 130 -10.71 7.23 -1.13
C GLY A 130 -10.03 6.82 -2.43
N TRP A 131 -8.70 6.97 -2.50
CA TRP A 131 -7.90 6.59 -3.67
C TRP A 131 -7.14 5.26 -3.52
N GLY A 132 -7.27 4.56 -2.38
CA GLY A 132 -6.56 3.31 -2.12
C GLY A 132 -5.03 3.44 -2.07
N LYS A 133 -4.53 4.62 -1.69
CA LYS A 133 -3.09 4.92 -1.61
C LYS A 133 -2.54 4.69 -0.21
N CYS A 134 -1.28 4.30 -0.11
CA CYS A 134 -0.63 4.09 1.19
C CYS A 134 -0.51 5.41 1.94
N CYS A 135 -0.98 5.45 3.19
CA CYS A 135 -0.86 6.64 4.03
C CYS A 135 -0.53 6.26 5.46
N VAL A 136 0.49 6.92 6.00
CA VAL A 136 0.81 6.91 7.44
C VAL A 136 0.55 8.32 7.96
N SER A 137 -0.39 8.45 8.89
CA SER A 137 -0.77 9.74 9.44
C SER A 137 -0.45 9.84 10.92
N GLY A 138 -0.14 11.03 11.40
CA GLY A 138 0.03 11.27 12.83
C GLY A 138 1.25 10.57 13.40
N CYS A 139 2.42 10.80 12.82
CA CYS A 139 3.68 10.35 13.38
C CYS A 139 4.34 11.50 14.18
N PRO A 140 4.20 11.53 15.51
CA PRO A 140 4.68 12.65 16.35
C PRO A 140 6.21 12.75 16.43
N ASP A 141 6.91 11.65 16.16
CA ASP A 141 8.37 11.56 16.17
C ASP A 141 9.03 12.28 14.99
N ILE A 142 8.21 12.70 14.02
CA ILE A 142 8.64 13.32 12.78
C ILE A 142 8.48 14.84 12.88
N ARG A 143 9.55 15.57 12.56
CA ARG A 143 9.52 17.02 12.39
C ARG A 143 9.90 17.37 10.96
N VAL A 144 8.98 18.05 10.28
CA VAL A 144 9.17 18.50 8.90
C VAL A 144 9.63 19.95 8.93
N ASN A 145 10.71 20.26 8.22
CA ASN A 145 11.13 21.63 7.96
C ASN A 145 11.04 21.90 6.45
N ASP A 146 10.03 22.68 6.06
CA ASP A 146 9.74 22.99 4.66
C ASP A 146 10.83 23.92 4.06
N ASP A 147 11.42 24.83 4.84
CA ASP A 147 12.42 25.81 4.35
C ASP A 147 13.74 25.13 3.97
N MET A 148 14.21 24.24 4.84
CA MET A 148 15.45 23.48 4.61
C MET A 148 15.22 22.20 3.78
N LYS A 149 13.96 21.87 3.49
CA LYS A 149 13.55 20.62 2.84
C LYS A 149 14.18 19.39 3.49
N ILE A 150 14.04 19.30 4.83
CA ILE A 150 14.53 18.17 5.63
C ILE A 150 13.43 17.59 6.51
N LEU A 151 13.51 16.28 6.70
CA LEU A 151 12.70 15.49 7.59
C LEU A 151 13.57 14.99 8.75
N LEU A 152 13.21 15.38 9.97
CA LEU A 152 13.89 14.96 11.18
C LEU A 152 13.09 13.84 11.85
N ILE A 153 13.73 12.72 12.12
CA ILE A 153 13.15 11.60 12.86
C ILE A 153 14.11 11.26 14.02
N GLY A 154 13.80 11.74 15.22
CA GLY A 154 14.74 11.71 16.33
C GLY A 154 16.04 12.45 15.99
N ASP A 155 17.16 11.73 15.95
CA ASP A 155 18.49 12.26 15.59
C ASP A 155 18.81 12.14 14.08
N LEU A 156 17.96 11.46 13.31
CA LEU A 156 18.19 11.25 11.90
C LEU A 156 17.67 12.41 11.07
N VAL A 157 18.51 12.90 10.17
CA VAL A 157 18.16 13.93 9.18
C VAL A 157 18.04 13.28 7.81
N ILE A 158 16.84 13.32 7.24
CA ILE A 158 16.54 12.84 5.90
C ILE A 158 16.30 14.05 5.00
N ARG A 159 17.00 14.11 3.87
CA ARG A 159 16.89 15.19 2.90
C ARG A 159 15.89 14.87 1.79
N GLU A 160 15.41 15.91 1.10
CA GLU A 160 14.66 15.74 -0.13
C GLU A 160 15.41 14.83 -1.13
N GLY A 161 14.72 13.86 -1.72
CA GLY A 161 15.30 12.90 -2.66
C GLY A 161 15.83 11.61 -2.03
N GLU A 162 15.93 11.52 -0.71
CA GLU A 162 16.30 10.28 -0.04
C GLU A 162 15.16 9.26 -0.05
N TRP A 163 15.54 7.98 -0.06
CA TRP A 163 14.60 6.87 -0.18
C TRP A 163 14.05 6.48 1.19
N ILE A 164 12.73 6.45 1.29
CA ILE A 164 11.99 5.95 2.45
C ILE A 164 10.96 4.93 1.97
N SER A 165 10.66 4.00 2.85
CA SER A 165 9.65 2.97 2.71
C SER A 165 8.57 3.16 3.78
N LEU A 166 7.30 3.05 3.40
CA LEU A 166 6.15 3.19 4.28
C LEU A 166 5.32 1.92 4.27
N ASN A 167 4.86 1.51 5.44
CA ASN A 167 3.83 0.50 5.60
C ASN A 167 2.56 1.14 6.17
N GLY A 168 1.57 1.38 5.32
CA GLY A 168 0.28 1.93 5.70
C GLY A 168 -0.63 0.96 6.45
N SER A 169 -0.32 -0.35 6.45
CA SER A 169 -1.09 -1.34 7.22
C SER A 169 -0.65 -1.42 8.69
N THR A 170 0.64 -1.20 8.97
CA THR A 170 1.19 -1.21 10.35
C THR A 170 1.46 0.20 10.88
N GLY A 171 1.58 1.20 10.00
CA GLY A 171 1.96 2.57 10.36
C GLY A 171 3.48 2.79 10.45
N GLU A 172 4.30 1.83 9.99
CA GLU A 172 5.75 1.89 10.14
C GLU A 172 6.42 2.72 9.03
N VAL A 173 7.41 3.53 9.42
CA VAL A 173 8.31 4.27 8.53
C VAL A 173 9.69 3.61 8.57
N ILE A 174 10.23 3.29 7.40
CA ILE A 174 11.40 2.42 7.23
C ILE A 174 12.41 3.12 6.30
N LEU A 175 13.71 3.10 6.67
CA LEU A 175 14.77 3.74 5.85
C LEU A 175 15.29 2.89 4.70
N GLU A 176 14.93 1.62 4.66
CA GLU A 176 15.56 0.69 3.72
C GLU A 176 15.05 0.86 2.29
N ARG A 177 15.98 1.02 1.35
CA ARG A 177 15.73 1.10 -0.09
C ARG A 177 15.43 -0.25 -0.75
N ARG A 178 15.77 -1.37 -0.08
CA ARG A 178 15.82 -2.73 -0.69
C ARG A 178 14.57 -3.56 -0.49
N LEU A 179 13.50 -3.01 0.07
CA LEU A 179 12.27 -3.76 0.20
C LEU A 179 11.56 -3.85 -1.14
N LYS A 180 11.45 -5.07 -1.65
CA LYS A 180 10.65 -5.35 -2.82
C LYS A 180 9.18 -5.16 -2.47
N VAL A 181 8.60 -4.11 -3.05
CA VAL A 181 7.15 -3.93 -3.07
C VAL A 181 6.61 -4.72 -4.23
N MET A 182 5.75 -5.67 -3.92
CA MET A 182 5.06 -6.46 -4.92
C MET A 182 3.59 -6.08 -4.91
N ALA A 183 2.98 -6.04 -6.09
CA ALA A 183 1.55 -5.83 -6.23
C ALA A 183 0.88 -7.04 -6.88
N ASN A 184 -0.41 -7.21 -6.65
CA ASN A 184 -1.21 -8.16 -7.42
C ASN A 184 -1.85 -7.39 -8.57
N ALA A 185 -1.65 -7.89 -9.79
CA ALA A 185 -2.19 -7.26 -10.98
C ALA A 185 -2.58 -8.35 -11.97
N ASP A 186 -3.83 -8.32 -12.41
CA ASP A 186 -4.42 -9.34 -13.29
C ASP A 186 -4.63 -8.80 -14.71
N THR A 187 -4.51 -7.49 -14.92
CA THR A 187 -4.68 -6.86 -16.23
C THR A 187 -3.47 -5.97 -16.57
N PRO A 188 -3.23 -5.70 -17.87
CA PRO A 188 -2.15 -4.79 -18.29
C PRO A 188 -2.27 -3.39 -17.65
N ASN A 189 -3.50 -2.87 -17.51
CA ASN A 189 -3.74 -1.58 -16.87
C ASN A 189 -3.45 -1.60 -15.37
N ASP A 190 -3.81 -2.68 -14.67
CA ASP A 190 -3.47 -2.83 -13.24
C ASP A 190 -1.96 -2.97 -13.04
N ALA A 191 -1.29 -3.69 -13.95
CA ALA A 191 0.17 -3.82 -13.94
C ALA A 191 0.86 -2.46 -14.15
N LEU A 192 0.34 -1.63 -15.05
CA LEU A 192 0.83 -0.26 -15.25
C LEU A 192 0.56 0.62 -14.02
N THR A 193 -0.65 0.56 -13.47
CA THR A 193 -1.04 1.35 -12.30
C THR A 193 -0.19 1.00 -11.08
N THR A 194 0.01 -0.29 -10.82
CA THR A 194 0.81 -0.76 -9.69
C THR A 194 2.29 -0.45 -9.87
N ARG A 195 2.82 -0.55 -11.09
CA ARG A 195 4.17 -0.10 -11.42
C ARG A 195 4.35 1.41 -11.20
N ASN A 196 3.39 2.22 -11.63
CA ASN A 196 3.39 3.67 -11.39
C ASN A 196 3.32 4.00 -9.90
N ASN A 197 2.63 3.16 -9.12
CA ASN A 197 2.54 3.28 -7.68
C ASN A 197 3.80 2.79 -6.92
N GLY A 198 4.84 2.36 -7.63
CA GLY A 198 6.13 1.96 -7.04
C GLY A 198 6.28 0.46 -6.78
N ALA A 199 5.39 -0.39 -7.30
CA ALA A 199 5.61 -1.83 -7.28
C ALA A 199 6.78 -2.20 -8.21
N GLN A 200 7.72 -2.98 -7.68
CA GLN A 200 8.89 -3.46 -8.43
C GLN A 200 8.61 -4.75 -9.22
N GLY A 201 7.44 -5.36 -8.99
CA GLY A 201 7.00 -6.55 -9.69
C GLY A 201 5.58 -6.95 -9.31
N ILE A 202 5.07 -7.95 -10.03
CA ILE A 202 3.78 -8.56 -9.76
C ILE A 202 4.00 -9.82 -8.91
N SER A 203 3.49 -9.86 -7.68
CA SER A 203 3.58 -11.05 -6.79
C SER A 203 2.58 -12.13 -7.17
N LEU A 204 1.50 -11.74 -7.83
CA LEU A 204 0.42 -12.63 -8.22
C LEU A 204 -0.32 -12.03 -9.41
N CYS A 205 -0.34 -12.78 -10.50
CA CYS A 205 -1.21 -12.53 -11.65
C CYS A 205 -2.19 -13.71 -11.71
N ARG A 206 -3.48 -13.45 -11.50
CA ARG A 206 -4.54 -14.45 -11.53
C ARG A 206 -5.03 -14.65 -12.95
N THR A 207 -4.66 -15.76 -13.56
CA THR A 207 -5.07 -16.10 -14.94
C THR A 207 -6.57 -16.34 -15.07
N GLU A 208 -7.24 -16.76 -13.98
CA GLU A 208 -8.69 -16.97 -13.96
C GLU A 208 -9.49 -15.70 -14.27
N HIS A 209 -9.01 -14.52 -13.85
CA HIS A 209 -9.65 -13.23 -14.15
C HIS A 209 -9.50 -12.81 -15.62
N MET A 210 -8.45 -13.29 -16.30
CA MET A 210 -8.22 -13.01 -17.72
C MET A 210 -9.19 -13.78 -18.63
N VAL A 211 -9.65 -14.97 -18.21
CA VAL A 211 -10.55 -15.83 -19.00
C VAL A 211 -12.01 -15.38 -18.88
N VAL A 212 -12.47 -15.02 -17.67
CA VAL A 212 -13.87 -14.63 -17.42
C VAL A 212 -14.26 -13.32 -18.13
N ARG A 213 -13.32 -12.37 -18.31
CA ARG A 213 -13.60 -11.14 -19.07
C ARG A 213 -13.83 -11.41 -20.56
N LYS A 214 -13.08 -12.35 -21.15
CA LYS A 214 -13.20 -12.70 -22.57
C LYS A 214 -14.55 -13.35 -22.91
N GLN A 215 -15.16 -14.07 -21.97
CA GLN A 215 -16.50 -14.63 -22.17
C GLN A 215 -17.60 -13.56 -22.15
N ARG A 216 -17.43 -12.46 -21.40
CA ARG A 216 -18.42 -11.36 -21.37
C ARG A 216 -18.38 -10.46 -22.61
N GLU A 217 -17.23 -10.33 -23.25
CA GLU A 217 -17.10 -9.60 -24.53
C GLU A 217 -17.59 -10.42 -25.74
N GLY A 218 -17.75 -11.74 -25.58
CA GLY A 218 -18.24 -12.63 -26.63
C GLY A 218 -19.77 -12.78 -26.72
N ASP A 219 -20.53 -12.26 -25.75
CA ASP A 219 -22.00 -12.39 -25.70
C ASP A 219 -22.74 -11.18 -26.31
N HIS A 220 -22.03 -10.25 -26.95
CA HIS A 220 -22.59 -9.06 -27.60
C HIS A 220 -22.13 -8.90 -29.07
N ALA A 221 -22.13 -9.99 -29.83
CA ALA A 221 -22.00 -9.97 -31.28
C ALA A 221 -23.08 -10.87 -31.92
#